data_AF-A0A9W7B789-F1
#
_entry.id   AF-A0A9W7B789-F1
#
_cell.length_a   1.000
_cell.length_b   1.000
_cell.length_c   1.000
_cell.angle_alpha   90.00
_cell.angle_beta   90.00
_cell.angle_gamma   90.00
#
_symmetry.space_group_name_H-M   'P 1'
#
loop_
_entity.id
_entity.type
_entity.pdbx_description
1 polymer ?
#
loop_
_entity_poly.entity_id
_entity_poly.type
_entity_poly.pdbx_seq_one_letter_code
_entity_poly.pdbx_strand_id
1 'polypeptide(L)'
;MVISLLDITKVGENACNMAVNLVVVNLPEGVKSIGKYAFCNCESLTTISFPTTLTSIDDFAFYRCSSLDNADLLHTNLQKLGRGAFASCIELKSMMIPDSLQTLGDYVFADCYKLVPSNINATYNNTVVAYLSSKQN
;
A
#
# COMPACT_ATOMS: atom_id res chain seq x y z
N MET A 1 14.34 -25.16 -15.35
CA MET A 1 14.44 -23.98 -16.23
C MET A 1 13.73 -22.84 -15.52
N VAL A 2 14.47 -22.02 -14.78
CA VAL A 2 13.92 -20.87 -14.05
C VAL A 2 13.84 -19.72 -15.05
N ILE A 3 12.64 -19.36 -15.49
CA ILE A 3 12.44 -18.12 -16.22
C ILE A 3 12.52 -17.03 -15.15
N SER A 4 13.72 -16.49 -14.94
CA SER A 4 13.86 -15.20 -14.25
C SER A 4 13.16 -14.18 -15.13
N LEU A 5 11.96 -13.76 -14.75
CA LEU A 5 11.31 -12.61 -15.37
C LEU A 5 12.24 -11.41 -15.15
N LEU A 6 12.92 -11.02 -16.23
CA LEU A 6 13.76 -9.85 -16.39
C LEU A 6 13.30 -8.71 -15.48
N ASP A 7 14.14 -8.30 -14.54
CA ASP A 7 14.17 -6.99 -13.88
C ASP A 7 12.87 -6.20 -13.92
N ILE A 8 11.81 -6.72 -13.28
CA ILE A 8 10.58 -5.94 -13.13
C ILE A 8 10.90 -4.84 -12.12
N THR A 9 11.23 -3.67 -12.65
CA THR A 9 11.43 -2.44 -11.88
C THR A 9 10.11 -1.77 -11.50
N LYS A 10 8.99 -2.24 -12.07
CA LYS A 10 7.67 -1.63 -11.86
C LYS A 10 6.54 -2.64 -12.01
N VAL A 11 5.58 -2.61 -11.08
CA VAL A 11 4.24 -3.17 -11.29
C VAL A 11 3.43 -2.15 -12.09
N GLY A 12 2.93 -2.55 -13.27
CA GLY A 12 2.23 -1.67 -14.19
C GLY A 12 0.93 -1.08 -13.62
N GLU A 13 0.48 0.02 -14.22
CA GLU A 13 -0.86 0.55 -13.96
C GLU A 13 -1.93 -0.50 -14.33
N ASN A 14 -2.95 -0.66 -13.47
CA ASN A 14 -4.01 -1.67 -13.59
C ASN A 14 -3.55 -3.15 -13.67
N ALA A 15 -2.30 -3.48 -13.33
CA ALA A 15 -1.70 -4.81 -13.58
C ALA A 15 -2.54 -6.01 -13.09
N CYS A 16 -3.21 -5.87 -11.94
CA CYS A 16 -4.07 -6.85 -11.31
C CYS A 16 -5.40 -6.25 -10.87
N ASN A 17 -5.88 -5.20 -11.54
CA ASN A 17 -7.16 -4.55 -11.19
C ASN A 17 -8.31 -5.58 -11.25
N MET A 18 -9.17 -5.57 -10.22
CA MET A 18 -10.30 -6.49 -10.03
C MET A 18 -9.92 -7.97 -9.98
N ALA A 19 -8.69 -8.32 -9.61
CA ALA A 19 -8.29 -9.71 -9.41
C ALA A 19 -8.88 -10.27 -8.10
N VAL A 20 -10.20 -10.51 -8.09
CA VAL A 20 -10.99 -10.88 -6.90
C VAL A 20 -10.59 -12.21 -6.25
N ASN A 21 -9.82 -13.06 -6.95
CA ASN A 21 -9.29 -14.32 -6.41
C ASN A 21 -7.81 -14.23 -5.98
N LEU A 22 -7.18 -13.05 -6.10
CA LEU A 22 -5.79 -12.85 -5.72
C LEU A 22 -5.69 -12.72 -4.20
N VAL A 23 -5.07 -13.69 -3.54
CA VAL A 23 -4.97 -13.75 -2.06
C VAL A 23 -3.61 -13.26 -1.55
N VAL A 24 -2.54 -13.57 -2.28
CA VAL A 24 -1.16 -13.28 -1.88
C VAL A 24 -0.39 -12.66 -3.03
N VAL A 25 0.36 -11.61 -2.74
CA VAL A 25 1.30 -10.97 -3.67
C VAL A 25 2.70 -10.99 -3.09
N ASN A 26 3.64 -11.60 -3.80
CA ASN A 26 5.06 -11.55 -3.47
C ASN A 26 5.79 -10.77 -4.57
N LEU A 27 6.15 -9.52 -4.27
CA LEU A 27 6.90 -8.69 -5.20
C LEU A 27 8.39 -9.03 -5.14
N PRO A 28 9.05 -9.28 -6.28
CA PRO A 28 10.47 -9.58 -6.29
C PRO A 28 11.30 -8.36 -5.91
N GLU A 29 12.50 -8.60 -5.35
CA GLU A 29 13.50 -7.55 -5.20
C GLU A 29 13.87 -6.94 -6.57
N GLY A 30 14.05 -5.62 -6.58
CA GLY A 30 14.27 -4.83 -7.79
C GLY A 30 13.05 -3.96 -8.18
N VAL A 31 11.84 -4.32 -7.76
CA VAL A 31 10.64 -3.49 -7.99
C VAL A 31 10.79 -2.16 -7.27
N LYS A 32 10.80 -1.07 -8.04
CA LYS A 32 10.89 0.31 -7.57
C LYS A 32 9.54 0.98 -7.40
N SER A 33 8.53 0.59 -8.16
CA SER A 33 7.23 1.27 -8.12
C SER A 33 6.05 0.33 -8.32
N ILE A 34 4.93 0.69 -7.68
CA ILE A 34 3.61 0.08 -7.90
C ILE A 34 2.71 1.14 -8.54
N GLY A 35 2.25 0.86 -9.76
CA GLY A 35 1.50 1.80 -10.58
C GLY A 35 0.08 2.08 -10.08
N LYS A 36 -0.51 3.12 -10.67
CA LYS A 36 -1.89 3.54 -10.42
C LYS A 36 -2.86 2.36 -10.57
N TYR A 37 -3.76 2.17 -9.62
CA TYR A 37 -4.76 1.08 -9.63
C TYR A 37 -4.19 -0.35 -9.77
N ALA A 38 -2.88 -0.58 -9.54
CA ALA A 38 -2.25 -1.87 -9.85
C ALA A 38 -2.95 -3.08 -9.21
N PHE A 39 -3.47 -2.94 -7.99
CA PHE A 39 -4.21 -3.95 -7.24
C PHE A 39 -5.59 -3.43 -6.79
N CYS A 40 -6.16 -2.48 -7.52
CA CYS A 40 -7.48 -1.92 -7.22
C CYS A 40 -8.55 -3.02 -7.23
N ASN A 41 -9.48 -3.01 -6.26
CA ASN A 41 -10.53 -4.01 -6.07
C ASN A 41 -10.03 -5.48 -5.99
N CYS A 42 -8.81 -5.72 -5.53
CA CYS A 42 -8.36 -7.06 -5.14
C CYS A 42 -8.96 -7.43 -3.78
N GLU A 43 -10.28 -7.64 -3.73
CA GLU A 43 -11.04 -7.73 -2.48
C GLU A 43 -10.58 -8.88 -1.56
N SER A 44 -10.07 -9.98 -2.12
CA SER A 44 -9.55 -11.15 -1.38
C SER A 44 -8.06 -11.07 -1.01
N LEU A 45 -7.35 -10.01 -1.37
CA LEU A 45 -5.91 -9.87 -1.09
C LEU A 45 -5.71 -9.71 0.41
N THR A 46 -5.12 -10.71 1.07
CA THR A 46 -4.84 -10.69 2.51
C THR A 46 -3.38 -10.38 2.81
N THR A 47 -2.46 -10.70 1.89
CA THR A 47 -1.03 -10.64 2.18
C THR A 47 -0.26 -10.06 1.00
N ILE A 48 0.60 -9.09 1.30
CA ILE A 48 1.57 -8.55 0.34
C ILE A 48 2.94 -8.44 0.99
N SER A 49 3.95 -8.93 0.28
CA SER A 49 5.36 -8.76 0.64
C SER A 49 5.96 -7.67 -0.23
N PHE A 50 6.43 -6.58 0.39
CA PHE A 50 7.06 -5.46 -0.30
C PHE A 50 8.59 -5.63 -0.34
N PRO A 51 9.24 -5.32 -1.48
CA PRO A 51 10.69 -5.40 -1.58
C PRO A 51 11.35 -4.16 -0.96
N THR A 52 12.55 -4.34 -0.43
CA THR A 52 13.33 -3.25 0.20
C THR A 52 13.63 -2.12 -0.78
N THR A 53 13.65 -2.44 -2.08
CA THR A 53 13.93 -1.54 -3.18
C THR A 53 12.77 -0.63 -3.60
N LEU A 54 11.56 -0.84 -3.07
CA LEU A 54 10.37 -0.07 -3.41
C LEU A 54 10.50 1.40 -2.97
N THR A 55 10.25 2.33 -3.90
CA THR A 55 10.34 3.78 -3.67
C THR A 55 9.02 4.51 -3.85
N SER A 56 8.04 3.95 -4.57
CA SER A 56 6.73 4.61 -4.75
C SER A 56 5.56 3.65 -4.89
N ILE A 57 4.44 4.02 -4.30
CA ILE A 57 3.12 3.43 -4.54
C ILE A 57 2.23 4.56 -5.05
N ASP A 58 1.72 4.43 -6.27
CA ASP A 58 0.92 5.47 -6.93
C ASP A 58 -0.56 5.45 -6.50
N ASP A 59 -1.31 6.42 -7.02
CA ASP A 59 -2.70 6.67 -6.61
C ASP A 59 -3.57 5.42 -6.74
N PHE A 60 -4.37 5.17 -5.70
CA PHE A 60 -5.35 4.09 -5.64
C PHE A 60 -4.78 2.68 -5.91
N ALA A 61 -3.47 2.47 -5.77
CA ALA A 61 -2.82 1.19 -6.08
C ALA A 61 -3.45 -0.02 -5.36
N PHE A 62 -3.90 0.14 -4.11
CA PHE A 62 -4.59 -0.88 -3.32
C PHE A 62 -6.00 -0.43 -2.90
N TYR A 63 -6.64 0.43 -3.69
CA TYR A 63 -8.00 0.89 -3.39
C TYR A 63 -8.96 -0.31 -3.33
N ARG A 64 -9.77 -0.40 -2.27
CA ARG A 64 -10.73 -1.50 -2.02
C ARG A 64 -10.09 -2.90 -1.97
N CYS A 65 -8.85 -3.03 -1.50
CA CYS A 65 -8.32 -4.32 -1.03
C CYS A 65 -8.90 -4.67 0.33
N SER A 66 -10.19 -5.01 0.37
CA SER A 66 -11.00 -5.07 1.60
C SER A 66 -10.52 -6.09 2.62
N SER A 67 -9.88 -7.19 2.21
CA SER A 67 -9.36 -8.22 3.11
C SER A 67 -7.92 -8.00 3.57
N LEU A 68 -7.24 -6.95 3.11
CA LEU A 68 -5.86 -6.66 3.51
C LEU A 68 -5.86 -6.12 4.94
N ASP A 69 -5.31 -6.89 5.88
CA ASP A 69 -5.36 -6.54 7.31
C ASP A 69 -4.07 -5.91 7.86
N ASN A 70 -2.96 -6.07 7.13
CA ASN A 70 -1.67 -5.47 7.46
C ASN A 70 -0.89 -5.10 6.20
N ALA A 71 -0.18 -3.97 6.26
CA ALA A 71 0.78 -3.55 5.24
C ALA A 71 2.08 -3.07 5.91
N ASP A 72 3.12 -3.90 5.86
CA ASP A 72 4.42 -3.56 6.42
C ASP A 72 5.34 -2.98 5.34
N LEU A 73 5.52 -1.66 5.37
CA LEU A 73 6.41 -0.91 4.48
C LEU A 73 7.71 -0.49 5.21
N LEU A 74 7.92 -0.90 6.47
CA LEU A 74 9.01 -0.41 7.32
C LEU A 74 10.39 -0.66 6.70
N HIS A 75 10.54 -1.77 6.00
CA HIS A 75 11.79 -2.21 5.40
C HIS A 75 12.03 -1.68 3.98
N THR A 76 11.12 -0.85 3.47
CA THR A 76 11.20 -0.27 2.12
C THR A 76 11.93 1.08 2.13
N ASN A 77 12.37 1.54 0.95
CA ASN A 77 12.85 2.90 0.74
C ASN A 77 11.73 3.82 0.20
N LEU A 78 10.49 3.60 0.66
CA LEU A 78 9.31 4.26 0.12
C LEU A 78 9.33 5.77 0.36
N GLN A 79 9.37 6.55 -0.72
CA GLN A 79 9.37 8.01 -0.71
C GLN A 79 7.98 8.61 -0.96
N LYS A 80 7.09 7.87 -1.64
CA LYS A 80 5.77 8.37 -2.04
C LYS A 80 4.67 7.34 -1.81
N LEU A 81 3.59 7.79 -1.16
CA LEU A 81 2.27 7.17 -1.13
C LEU A 81 1.27 8.06 -1.87
N GLY A 82 0.69 7.57 -2.96
CA GLY A 82 -0.27 8.30 -3.78
C GLY A 82 -1.63 8.51 -3.12
N ARG A 83 -2.45 9.34 -3.77
CA ARG A 83 -3.83 9.64 -3.34
C ARG A 83 -4.63 8.34 -3.22
N GLY A 84 -5.29 8.14 -2.08
CA GLY A 84 -6.17 6.99 -1.87
C GLY A 84 -5.50 5.62 -2.03
N ALA A 85 -4.17 5.53 -1.93
CA ALA A 85 -3.43 4.31 -2.25
C ALA A 85 -3.92 3.08 -1.47
N PHE A 86 -4.42 3.25 -0.24
CA PHE A 86 -5.01 2.19 0.59
C PHE A 86 -6.44 2.53 1.02
N ALA A 87 -7.14 3.41 0.30
CA ALA A 87 -8.49 3.79 0.67
C ALA A 87 -9.45 2.60 0.55
N SER A 88 -10.39 2.52 1.50
CA SER A 88 -11.38 1.45 1.64
C SER A 88 -10.78 0.06 1.87
N CYS A 89 -9.55 -0.04 2.40
CA CYS A 89 -9.02 -1.27 2.98
C CYS A 89 -9.62 -1.49 4.38
N ILE A 90 -10.88 -1.90 4.43
CA ILE A 90 -11.70 -1.91 5.66
C ILE A 90 -11.18 -2.84 6.76
N GLU A 91 -10.42 -3.88 6.40
CA GLU A 91 -9.80 -4.80 7.38
C GLU A 91 -8.41 -4.35 7.85
N LEU A 92 -7.83 -3.30 7.26
CA LEU A 92 -6.47 -2.84 7.55
C LEU A 92 -6.40 -2.37 9.01
N LYS A 93 -5.70 -3.13 9.85
CA LYS A 93 -5.52 -2.86 11.28
C LYS A 93 -4.19 -2.18 11.58
N SER A 94 -3.18 -2.43 10.76
CA SER A 94 -1.81 -2.01 11.01
C SER A 94 -1.13 -1.59 9.71
N MET A 95 -0.38 -0.49 9.78
CA MET A 95 0.50 -0.07 8.69
C MET A 95 1.79 0.51 9.23
N MET A 96 2.91 -0.15 8.91
CA MET A 96 4.23 0.33 9.28
C MET A 96 4.83 1.14 8.14
N ILE A 97 5.02 2.45 8.34
CA ILE A 97 5.54 3.39 7.34
C ILE A 97 7.04 3.60 7.59
N PRO A 98 7.90 3.63 6.55
CA PRO A 98 9.32 3.90 6.72
C PRO A 98 9.62 5.39 6.92
N ASP A 99 10.73 5.70 7.59
CA ASP A 99 11.21 7.07 7.83
C ASP A 99 11.64 7.80 6.53
N SER A 100 11.71 7.09 5.40
CA SER A 100 12.07 7.64 4.09
C SER A 100 10.92 8.32 3.37
N LEU A 101 9.69 8.27 3.90
CA LEU A 101 8.50 8.80 3.23
C LEU A 101 8.52 10.33 3.11
N GLN A 102 8.50 10.86 1.91
CA GLN A 102 8.54 12.32 1.66
C GLN A 102 7.17 12.88 1.30
N THR A 103 6.33 12.09 0.62
CA THR A 103 5.03 12.53 0.11
C THR A 103 3.93 11.56 0.51
N LEU A 104 2.88 12.10 1.12
CA LEU A 104 1.65 11.40 1.46
C LEU A 104 0.49 12.08 0.70
N GLY A 105 -0.17 11.34 -0.18
CA GLY A 105 -1.31 11.83 -0.95
C GLY A 105 -2.56 12.01 -0.11
N ASP A 106 -3.56 12.69 -0.67
CA ASP A 106 -4.83 12.86 0.01
C ASP A 106 -5.56 11.51 0.18
N TYR A 107 -6.33 11.37 1.26
CA TYR A 107 -7.24 10.25 1.46
C TYR A 107 -6.58 8.85 1.45
N VAL A 108 -5.27 8.71 1.69
CA VAL A 108 -4.57 7.41 1.62
C VAL A 108 -5.28 6.30 2.41
N PHE A 109 -5.86 6.65 3.57
CA PHE A 109 -6.56 5.75 4.47
C PHE A 109 -8.04 6.07 4.64
N ALA A 110 -8.66 6.76 3.67
CA ALA A 110 -10.10 6.98 3.72
C ALA A 110 -10.83 5.64 3.84
N ASP A 111 -11.85 5.56 4.70
CA ASP A 111 -12.62 4.34 4.97
C ASP A 111 -11.83 3.13 5.52
N CYS A 112 -10.61 3.33 6.04
CA CYS A 112 -9.88 2.29 6.78
C CYS A 112 -10.32 2.25 8.25
N TYR A 113 -11.55 1.82 8.51
CA TYR A 113 -12.19 1.96 9.84
C TYR A 113 -11.49 1.18 10.98
N LYS A 114 -10.68 0.16 10.66
CA LYS A 114 -9.93 -0.63 11.66
C LYS A 114 -8.50 -0.12 11.91
N LEU A 115 -8.03 0.84 11.11
CA LEU A 115 -6.70 1.41 11.25
C LEU A 115 -6.74 2.51 12.30
N VAL A 116 -6.16 2.24 13.46
CA VAL A 116 -6.06 3.21 14.55
C VAL A 116 -4.68 3.87 14.56
N PRO A 117 -4.56 5.14 15.02
CA PRO A 117 -3.29 5.87 15.06
C PRO A 117 -2.14 5.12 15.75
N SER A 118 -2.43 4.35 16.80
CA SER A 118 -1.43 3.56 17.54
C SER A 118 -0.78 2.45 16.72
N ASN A 119 -1.39 2.06 15.60
CA ASN A 119 -0.91 0.98 14.73
C ASN A 119 -0.19 1.52 13.48
N ILE A 120 0.24 2.78 13.52
CA ILE A 120 1.14 3.41 12.55
C ILE A 120 2.39 3.89 13.28
N ASN A 121 3.59 3.60 12.74
CA ASN A 121 4.84 3.98 13.39
C ASN A 121 5.03 5.52 13.49
N ALA A 122 5.62 5.98 14.59
CA ALA A 122 5.46 7.30 15.21
C ALA A 122 6.25 8.47 14.57
N THR A 123 7.04 8.26 13.51
CA THR A 123 7.86 9.35 12.91
C THR A 123 7.03 10.41 12.16
N TYR A 124 5.82 10.07 11.68
CA TYR A 124 4.91 11.00 10.98
C TYR A 124 3.69 11.43 11.80
N ASN A 125 3.79 11.35 13.13
CA ASN A 125 2.68 11.53 14.08
C ASN A 125 1.84 12.80 13.82
N ASN A 126 2.44 13.94 13.46
CA ASN A 126 1.66 15.17 13.28
C ASN A 126 0.90 15.24 11.95
N THR A 127 1.38 14.57 10.89
CA THR A 127 0.72 14.59 9.58
C THR A 127 -0.22 13.39 9.44
N VAL A 128 0.21 12.16 9.74
CA VAL A 128 -0.64 10.98 9.53
C VAL A 128 -1.80 10.91 10.55
N VAL A 129 -1.59 11.31 11.82
CA VAL A 129 -2.68 11.33 12.81
C VAL A 129 -3.72 12.39 12.50
N ALA A 130 -3.31 13.58 12.01
CA ALA A 130 -4.25 14.62 11.59
C ALA A 130 -5.11 14.19 10.37
N TYR A 131 -4.54 13.38 9.47
CA TYR A 131 -5.26 12.83 8.32
C TYR A 131 -6.27 11.74 8.71
N LEU A 132 -5.94 10.86 9.67
CA LEU A 132 -6.88 9.86 10.17
C LEU A 132 -8.03 10.49 10.98
N SER A 133 -7.73 11.53 11.76
CA SER A 133 -8.71 12.19 12.64
C SER A 133 -9.75 13.04 11.89
N SER A 134 -9.47 13.45 10.66
CA SER A 134 -10.31 14.43 9.93
C SER A 134 -11.29 13.82 8.93
N LYS A 135 -11.26 12.49 8.71
CA LYS A 135 -12.01 11.80 7.65
C LYS A 135 -12.62 10.45 8.04
N GLN A 136 -12.77 10.18 9.34
CA GLN A 136 -13.50 9.02 9.88
C GLN A 136 -15.01 9.25 10.06
N ASN A 137 -15.55 10.37 9.54
CA ASN A 137 -16.98 10.71 9.59
C ASN A 137 -17.60 10.73 8.18
#